data_AF-A0A2N2F9C7-F1
#
_entry.id   AF-A0A2N2F9C7-F1
#
_cell.length_a   1.000
_cell.length_b   1.000
_cell.length_c   1.000
_cell.angle_alpha   90.00
_cell.angle_beta   90.00
_cell.angle_gamma   90.00
#
_symmetry.space_group_name_H-M   'P 1'
#
loop_
_entity.id
_entity.type
_entity.pdbx_description
1 polymer ?
#
loop_
_entity_poly.entity_id
_entity_poly.type
_entity_poly.pdbx_seq_one_letter_code
_entity_poly.pdbx_strand_id
1 'polypeptide(L)'
;TRKKQLVVPDVISGALIIVGAQVRSTVSKIDLRIAENIPPIYGHFQKIEQVITNLMMNAHQSIEKGKKGRMIVRCRYIERLNAVVVDIEDNGKGIEREIIDHIFDPFFTTRRERGGTGLGLSISYGLIKEHNGIIGVLSRPGIGSRFSIFLPVDRETSISLYPAILFVDHNVKYLKQLKTNFVDAVIWRSEQDDKIEDIIGFLEEYPEVDMVVSEIQLRGFDGWKLLEQIKGRFPLMPVILYSGDKKAIKPPPEIAAVPDLMLQKPFNIDKLQKIIHDLGRQRL
;
A
#
# COMPACT_ATOMS: atom_id res chain seq x y z
N THR A 1 31.01 -7.78 2.49
CA THR A 1 30.48 -8.79 3.45
C THR A 1 29.59 -9.77 2.70
N ARG A 2 29.56 -11.07 3.02
CA ARG A 2 28.69 -12.07 2.35
C ARG A 2 27.24 -11.97 2.83
N LYS A 3 26.25 -12.36 2.01
CA LYS A 3 24.85 -12.52 2.45
C LYS A 3 24.75 -13.61 3.52
N LYS A 4 23.85 -13.44 4.47
CA LYS A 4 23.57 -14.40 5.57
C LYS A 4 22.08 -14.37 5.92
N GLN A 5 21.63 -15.34 6.70
CA GLN A 5 20.31 -15.25 7.31
C GLN A 5 20.25 -14.05 8.26
N LEU A 6 19.12 -13.32 8.20
CA LEU A 6 18.85 -12.17 9.05
C LEU A 6 17.35 -12.06 9.32
N VAL A 7 17.01 -11.38 10.41
CA VAL A 7 15.64 -11.13 10.85
C VAL A 7 15.31 -9.67 10.51
N VAL A 8 14.31 -9.45 9.66
CA VAL A 8 13.97 -8.12 9.13
C VAL A 8 13.57 -7.11 10.24
N PRO A 9 12.81 -7.49 11.28
CA PRO A 9 12.58 -6.64 12.46
C PRO A 9 13.85 -6.03 13.09
N ASP A 10 14.96 -6.77 13.14
CA ASP A 10 16.23 -6.27 13.69
C ASP A 10 16.82 -5.18 12.79
N VAL A 11 16.70 -5.35 11.47
CA VAL A 11 17.12 -4.35 10.47
C VAL A 11 16.30 -3.07 10.60
N ILE A 12 14.99 -3.19 10.78
CA ILE A 12 14.09 -2.05 11.02
C ILE A 12 14.51 -1.31 12.29
N SER A 13 14.83 -2.05 13.34
CA SER A 13 15.27 -1.49 14.63
C SER A 13 16.59 -0.73 14.48
N GLY A 14 17.57 -1.30 13.77
CA GLY A 14 18.83 -0.62 13.44
C GLY A 14 18.61 0.67 12.64
N ALA A 15 17.78 0.61 11.59
CA ALA A 15 17.44 1.78 10.80
C ALA A 15 16.79 2.90 11.63
N LEU A 16 15.86 2.57 12.54
CA LEU A 16 15.22 3.52 13.46
C LEU A 16 16.21 4.17 14.43
N ILE A 17 17.22 3.44 14.90
CA ILE A 17 18.28 3.99 15.74
C ILE A 17 19.07 5.05 14.96
N ILE A 18 19.40 4.78 13.70
CA ILE A 18 20.16 5.68 12.83
C ILE A 18 19.40 6.98 12.55
N VAL A 19 18.12 6.89 12.19
CA VAL A 19 17.33 8.05 11.73
C VAL A 19 16.53 8.74 12.83
N GLY A 20 16.45 8.14 14.02
CA GLY A 20 15.46 8.50 15.03
C GLY A 20 15.51 9.97 15.43
N ALA A 21 16.71 10.56 15.56
CA ALA A 21 16.87 11.97 15.92
C ALA A 21 16.34 12.91 14.82
N GLN A 22 16.66 12.63 13.55
CA GLN A 22 16.20 13.46 12.42
C GLN A 22 14.70 13.32 12.23
N VAL A 23 14.18 12.09 12.22
CA VAL A 23 12.75 11.80 11.98
C VAL A 23 11.87 12.47 13.02
N ARG A 24 12.23 12.42 14.31
CA ARG A 24 11.49 13.05 15.41
C ARG A 24 11.34 14.57 15.31
N SER A 25 12.13 15.25 14.47
CA SER A 25 12.02 16.70 14.29
C SER A 25 10.74 17.16 13.56
N THR A 26 10.07 16.25 12.83
CA THR A 26 8.82 16.56 12.10
C THR A 26 7.78 15.44 12.22
N VAL A 27 8.22 14.20 12.44
CA VAL A 27 7.34 13.06 12.70
C VAL A 27 7.09 12.98 14.20
N SER A 28 5.90 13.43 14.58
CA SER A 28 5.45 13.42 15.97
C SER A 28 5.07 12.04 16.49
N LYS A 29 4.73 11.10 15.58
CA LYS A 29 4.34 9.74 15.93
C LYS A 29 4.86 8.75 14.88
N ILE A 30 5.65 7.78 15.33
CA ILE A 30 6.03 6.60 14.57
C ILE A 30 5.19 5.43 15.10
N ASP A 31 4.38 4.84 14.24
CA ASP A 31 3.52 3.70 14.54
C ASP A 31 4.19 2.44 13.98
N LEU A 32 4.78 1.62 14.87
CA LEU A 32 5.46 0.39 14.50
C LEU A 32 4.48 -0.78 14.60
N ARG A 33 4.26 -1.47 13.49
CA ARG A 33 3.36 -2.63 13.40
C ARG A 33 4.13 -3.81 12.83
N ILE A 34 4.72 -4.59 13.71
CA ILE A 34 5.51 -5.77 13.34
C ILE A 34 4.65 -6.98 13.65
N ALA A 35 4.33 -7.76 12.62
CA ALA A 35 3.60 -9.01 12.79
C ALA A 35 4.44 -10.03 13.56
N GLU A 36 3.76 -10.95 14.24
CA GLU A 36 4.41 -12.12 14.83
C GLU A 36 4.89 -13.08 13.72
N ASN A 37 5.83 -13.97 14.05
CA ASN A 37 6.28 -15.06 13.17
C ASN A 37 6.83 -14.63 11.79
N ILE A 38 7.67 -13.59 11.75
CA ILE A 38 8.38 -13.20 10.53
C ILE A 38 9.57 -14.16 10.29
N PRO A 39 9.59 -14.92 9.19
CA PRO A 39 10.69 -15.83 8.90
C PRO A 39 11.98 -15.06 8.58
N PRO A 40 13.16 -15.65 8.82
CA PRO A 40 14.41 -15.05 8.42
C PRO A 40 14.53 -15.03 6.89
N ILE A 41 15.21 -14.02 6.36
CA ILE A 41 15.53 -13.92 4.92
C ILE A 41 17.04 -14.04 4.71
N TYR A 42 17.47 -14.32 3.49
CA TYR A 42 18.89 -14.36 3.15
C TYR A 42 19.38 -13.05 2.49
N GLY A 43 20.18 -12.25 3.20
CA GLY A 43 20.58 -10.94 2.71
C GLY A 43 21.79 -10.30 3.38
N HIS A 44 22.06 -9.05 3.01
CA HIS A 44 23.05 -8.19 3.65
C HIS A 44 22.35 -7.21 4.58
N PHE A 45 22.53 -7.39 5.88
CA PHE A 45 21.92 -6.54 6.91
C PHE A 45 22.10 -5.04 6.62
N GLN A 46 23.35 -4.60 6.44
CA GLN A 46 23.66 -3.17 6.26
C GLN A 46 23.06 -2.58 4.97
N LYS A 47 22.94 -3.38 3.91
CA LYS A 47 22.35 -2.91 2.64
C LYS A 47 20.84 -2.72 2.79
N ILE A 48 20.15 -3.66 3.43
CA ILE A 48 18.71 -3.55 3.67
C ILE A 48 18.44 -2.43 4.68
N GLU A 49 19.27 -2.30 5.72
CA GLU A 49 19.23 -1.17 6.68
C GLU A 49 19.35 0.17 5.95
N GLN A 50 20.32 0.31 5.04
CA GLN A 50 20.47 1.51 4.23
C GLN A 50 19.22 1.84 3.41
N VAL A 51 18.57 0.85 2.81
CA VAL A 51 17.30 1.03 2.09
C VAL A 51 16.22 1.57 3.04
N ILE A 52 16.00 0.90 4.16
CA ILE A 52 14.96 1.26 5.15
C ILE A 52 15.22 2.66 5.72
N THR A 53 16.47 2.98 6.09
CA THR A 53 16.90 4.31 6.52
C THR A 53 16.59 5.37 5.47
N ASN A 54 16.92 5.10 4.21
CA ASN A 54 16.65 6.06 3.12
C ASN A 54 15.15 6.30 2.92
N LEU A 55 14.33 5.25 2.97
CA LEU A 55 12.88 5.38 2.86
C LEU A 55 12.26 6.12 4.05
N MET A 56 12.70 5.84 5.28
CA MET A 56 12.28 6.59 6.47
C MET A 56 12.68 8.07 6.38
N MET A 57 13.88 8.38 5.84
CA MET A 57 14.30 9.76 5.60
C MET A 57 13.43 10.45 4.54
N ASN A 58 13.09 9.77 3.45
CA ASN A 58 12.18 10.31 2.44
C ASN A 58 10.79 10.63 3.03
N ALA A 59 10.23 9.69 3.80
CA ALA A 59 8.98 9.85 4.52
C ALA A 59 9.03 11.05 5.47
N HIS A 60 10.05 11.13 6.33
CA HIS A 60 10.30 12.26 7.22
C HIS A 60 10.34 13.59 6.46
N GLN A 61 11.15 13.67 5.41
CA GLN A 61 11.33 14.92 4.70
C GLN A 61 10.05 15.31 3.92
N SER A 62 9.22 14.35 3.49
CA SER A 62 7.97 14.62 2.76
C SER A 62 6.93 15.40 3.59
N ILE A 63 7.06 15.36 4.90
CA ILE A 63 6.21 16.04 5.86
C ILE A 63 6.65 17.50 5.98
N GLU A 64 5.71 18.43 5.82
CA GLU A 64 5.99 19.86 5.92
C GLU A 64 6.36 20.27 7.35
N LYS A 65 7.31 21.19 7.47
CA LYS A 65 7.70 21.76 8.76
C LYS A 65 6.49 22.43 9.43
N GLY A 66 6.30 22.16 10.72
CA GLY A 66 5.19 22.71 11.51
C GLY A 66 3.93 21.84 11.52
N LYS A 67 3.83 20.80 10.67
CA LYS A 67 2.79 19.77 10.79
C LYS A 67 3.23 18.67 11.74
N LYS A 68 2.29 18.12 12.51
CA LYS A 68 2.50 16.89 13.29
C LYS A 68 2.47 15.69 12.34
N GLY A 69 3.63 15.35 11.80
CA GLY A 69 3.81 14.22 10.91
C GLY A 69 3.51 12.89 11.59
N ARG A 70 3.03 11.93 10.80
CA ARG A 70 2.87 10.53 11.17
C ARG A 70 3.65 9.67 10.18
N MET A 71 4.38 8.70 10.72
CA MET A 71 4.97 7.62 9.94
C MET A 71 4.44 6.30 10.48
N ILE A 72 4.12 5.36 9.59
CA ILE A 72 3.79 3.98 9.96
C ILE A 72 4.83 3.08 9.33
N VAL A 73 5.42 2.20 10.12
CA VAL A 73 6.33 1.17 9.63
C VAL A 73 5.68 -0.17 9.90
N ARG A 74 5.38 -0.92 8.85
CA ARG A 74 4.77 -2.25 8.96
C ARG A 74 5.76 -3.30 8.48
N CYS A 75 5.80 -4.44 9.16
CA CYS A 75 6.56 -5.61 8.72
C CYS A 75 5.70 -6.85 8.89
N ARG A 76 5.54 -7.63 7.82
CA ARG A 76 4.75 -8.86 7.83
C ARG A 76 5.31 -9.90 6.87
N TYR A 77 4.98 -11.17 7.10
CA TYR A 77 5.17 -12.23 6.12
C TYR A 77 3.90 -12.39 5.31
N ILE A 78 4.03 -12.48 3.98
CA ILE A 78 2.93 -12.81 3.08
C ILE A 78 3.20 -14.19 2.49
N GLU A 79 2.47 -15.20 2.97
CA GLU A 79 2.67 -16.61 2.62
C GLU A 79 2.56 -16.86 1.12
N ARG A 80 1.52 -16.32 0.46
CA ARG A 80 1.31 -16.46 -0.99
C ARG A 80 2.48 -15.93 -1.84
N LEU A 81 3.22 -14.93 -1.34
CA LEU A 81 4.38 -14.35 -2.02
C LEU A 81 5.69 -15.00 -1.56
N ASN A 82 5.63 -15.83 -0.51
CA ASN A 82 6.76 -16.31 0.25
C ASN A 82 7.80 -15.21 0.51
N ALA A 83 7.31 -14.04 0.96
CA ALA A 83 8.12 -12.84 1.10
C ALA A 83 7.80 -12.09 2.39
N VAL A 84 8.84 -11.52 3.00
CA VAL A 84 8.72 -10.53 4.06
C VAL A 84 8.53 -9.16 3.43
N VAL A 85 7.45 -8.47 3.82
CA VAL A 85 7.07 -7.16 3.31
C VAL A 85 7.30 -6.10 4.38
N VAL A 86 8.01 -5.04 4.00
CA VAL A 86 8.24 -3.85 4.83
C VAL A 86 7.57 -2.65 4.17
N ASP A 87 6.59 -2.05 4.84
CA ASP A 87 5.96 -0.80 4.40
C ASP A 87 6.44 0.37 5.24
N ILE A 88 6.73 1.49 4.59
CA ILE A 88 6.99 2.78 5.21
C ILE A 88 5.99 3.78 4.63
N GLU A 89 5.03 4.18 5.44
CA GLU A 89 3.93 5.08 5.08
C GLU A 89 4.07 6.42 5.80
N ASP A 90 3.91 7.52 5.08
CA ASP A 90 3.87 8.89 5.58
C ASP A 90 2.53 9.56 5.27
N ASN A 91 2.21 10.61 6.03
CA ASN A 91 1.13 11.55 5.73
C ASN A 91 1.67 12.89 5.20
N GLY A 92 2.76 12.84 4.45
CA GLY A 92 3.41 14.00 3.87
C GLY A 92 2.66 14.52 2.64
N LYS A 93 3.37 15.32 1.83
CA LYS A 93 2.78 15.97 0.65
C LYS A 93 2.41 15.02 -0.51
N GLY A 94 2.81 13.75 -0.44
CA GLY A 94 2.66 12.81 -1.56
C GLY A 94 3.53 13.13 -2.78
N ILE A 95 3.32 12.39 -3.87
CA ILE A 95 4.06 12.46 -5.13
C ILE A 95 3.05 12.56 -6.27
N GLU A 96 3.27 13.51 -7.18
CA GLU A 96 2.47 13.66 -8.41
C GLU A 96 2.64 12.44 -9.32
N ARG A 97 1.55 12.04 -10.00
CA ARG A 97 1.52 10.79 -10.77
C ARG A 97 2.59 10.76 -11.86
N GLU A 98 2.83 11.89 -12.52
CA GLU A 98 3.82 12.07 -13.58
C GLU A 98 5.25 11.89 -13.06
N ILE A 99 5.47 12.15 -11.77
CA ILE A 99 6.78 12.04 -11.13
C ILE A 99 7.08 10.59 -10.74
N ILE A 100 6.05 9.80 -10.41
CA ILE A 100 6.23 8.43 -9.89
C ILE A 100 7.01 7.54 -10.88
N ASP A 101 6.86 7.75 -12.19
CA ASP A 101 7.61 6.98 -13.21
C ASP A 101 9.13 7.17 -13.15
N HIS A 102 9.58 8.26 -12.53
CA HIS A 102 10.99 8.68 -12.57
C HIS A 102 11.68 8.60 -11.21
N ILE A 103 10.96 8.30 -10.13
CA ILE A 103 11.54 8.40 -8.77
C ILE A 103 12.69 7.41 -8.50
N PHE A 104 12.77 6.33 -9.28
CA PHE A 104 13.85 5.36 -9.20
C PHE A 104 14.97 5.62 -10.21
N ASP A 105 14.81 6.62 -11.09
CA ASP A 105 15.86 7.01 -12.04
C ASP A 105 17.06 7.62 -11.30
N PRO A 106 18.31 7.26 -11.65
CA PRO A 106 19.49 7.88 -11.07
C PRO A 106 19.48 9.40 -11.21
N PHE A 107 19.86 10.10 -10.13
CA PHE A 107 19.94 11.57 -10.05
C PHE A 107 18.60 12.31 -10.15
N PHE A 108 17.47 11.61 -10.29
CA PHE A 108 16.16 12.23 -10.27
C PHE A 108 15.81 12.73 -8.87
N THR A 109 15.42 14.00 -8.76
CA THR A 109 15.10 14.63 -7.48
C THR A 109 14.26 15.88 -7.69
N THR A 110 13.20 16.02 -6.91
CA THR A 110 12.39 17.24 -6.81
C THR A 110 12.92 18.21 -5.76
N ARG A 111 14.12 17.95 -5.23
CA ARG A 111 14.69 18.64 -4.07
C ARG A 111 16.12 19.12 -4.29
N ARG A 112 16.53 19.30 -5.55
CA ARG A 112 17.90 19.70 -5.88
C ARG A 112 18.34 20.96 -5.13
N GLU A 113 17.45 21.95 -5.04
CA GLU A 113 17.68 23.21 -4.30
C GLU A 113 17.79 23.04 -2.78
N ARG A 114 17.32 21.92 -2.23
CA ARG A 114 17.40 21.58 -0.80
C ARG A 114 18.45 20.52 -0.51
N GLY A 115 19.42 20.33 -1.42
CA GLY A 115 20.53 19.38 -1.27
C GLY A 115 20.18 17.92 -1.58
N GLY A 116 19.02 17.65 -2.18
CA GLY A 116 18.64 16.28 -2.58
C GLY A 116 19.49 15.82 -3.75
N THR A 117 20.29 14.76 -3.56
CA THR A 117 21.20 14.21 -4.59
C THR A 117 20.49 13.41 -5.68
N GLY A 118 19.27 12.93 -5.42
CA GLY A 118 18.53 12.05 -6.32
C GLY A 118 19.07 10.61 -6.43
N LEU A 119 19.99 10.23 -5.54
CA LEU A 119 20.60 8.90 -5.55
C LEU A 119 19.94 7.91 -4.58
N GLY A 120 19.21 8.39 -3.58
CA GLY A 120 18.69 7.53 -2.51
C GLY A 120 17.79 6.40 -3.03
N LEU A 121 16.75 6.74 -3.79
CA LEU A 121 15.78 5.77 -4.29
C LEU A 121 16.34 4.86 -5.38
N SER A 122 17.19 5.36 -6.28
CA SER A 122 17.86 4.54 -7.31
C SER A 122 18.84 3.54 -6.70
N ILE A 123 19.62 3.95 -5.68
CA ILE A 123 20.44 3.01 -4.89
C ILE A 123 19.54 2.00 -4.18
N SER A 124 18.46 2.46 -3.56
CA SER A 124 17.53 1.58 -2.86
C SER A 124 16.97 0.50 -3.78
N TYR A 125 16.55 0.90 -4.98
CA TYR A 125 16.08 -0.01 -6.03
C TYR A 125 17.14 -1.07 -6.36
N GLY A 126 18.38 -0.65 -6.66
CA GLY A 126 19.47 -1.57 -6.97
C GLY A 126 19.78 -2.55 -5.83
N LEU A 127 19.78 -2.07 -4.59
CA LEU A 127 20.00 -2.91 -3.40
C LEU A 127 18.87 -3.93 -3.21
N ILE A 128 17.62 -3.54 -3.41
CA ILE A 128 16.49 -4.48 -3.32
C ILE A 128 16.53 -5.51 -4.45
N LYS A 129 16.85 -5.11 -5.68
CA LYS A 129 17.07 -6.04 -6.79
C LYS A 129 18.22 -7.00 -6.53
N GLU A 130 19.31 -6.55 -5.93
CA GLU A 130 20.41 -7.43 -5.51
C GLU A 130 19.92 -8.52 -4.54
N HIS A 131 18.85 -8.27 -3.77
CA HIS A 131 18.23 -9.22 -2.85
C HIS A 131 17.09 -10.05 -3.48
N ASN A 132 16.97 -10.06 -4.82
CA ASN A 132 15.85 -10.66 -5.55
C ASN A 132 14.48 -10.10 -5.11
N GLY A 133 14.49 -8.92 -4.50
CA GLY A 133 13.31 -8.27 -3.99
C GLY A 133 12.65 -7.36 -5.01
N ILE A 134 11.58 -6.76 -4.54
CA ILE A 134 10.74 -5.82 -5.26
C ILE A 134 10.56 -4.60 -4.36
N ILE A 135 10.66 -3.40 -4.93
CA ILE A 135 10.31 -2.16 -4.22
C ILE A 135 9.20 -1.49 -5.00
N GLY A 136 8.17 -1.05 -4.30
CA GLY A 136 6.98 -0.44 -4.86
C GLY A 136 6.65 0.86 -4.15
N VAL A 137 5.88 1.73 -4.82
CA VAL A 137 5.34 2.95 -4.22
C VAL A 137 3.86 3.15 -4.55
N LEU A 138 3.09 3.53 -3.55
CA LEU A 138 1.74 4.06 -3.68
C LEU A 138 1.71 5.46 -3.07
N SER A 139 1.40 6.49 -3.85
CA SER A 139 1.40 7.87 -3.36
C SER A 139 0.26 8.67 -3.95
N ARG A 140 -0.23 9.63 -3.16
CA ARG A 140 -1.29 10.55 -3.58
C ARG A 140 -0.93 11.97 -3.14
N PRO A 141 -0.96 12.95 -4.07
CA PRO A 141 -0.74 14.35 -3.74
C PRO A 141 -1.62 14.82 -2.57
N GLY A 142 -1.00 15.49 -1.60
CA GLY A 142 -1.67 16.02 -0.41
C GLY A 142 -2.08 15.00 0.66
N ILE A 143 -1.97 13.70 0.40
CA ILE A 143 -2.37 12.64 1.34
C ILE A 143 -1.15 11.96 1.97
N GLY A 144 -0.15 11.62 1.15
CA GLY A 144 1.06 10.93 1.61
C GLY A 144 1.55 9.86 0.65
N SER A 145 2.53 9.09 1.11
CA SER A 145 3.13 8.00 0.32
C SER A 145 3.32 6.74 1.17
N ARG A 146 3.26 5.58 0.53
CA ARG A 146 3.65 4.28 1.08
C ARG A 146 4.65 3.64 0.14
N PHE A 147 5.87 3.45 0.62
CA PHE A 147 6.86 2.60 -0.03
C PHE A 147 6.79 1.20 0.57
N SER A 148 6.83 0.20 -0.29
CA SER A 148 6.73 -1.22 0.08
C SER A 148 7.93 -1.97 -0.47
N ILE A 149 8.62 -2.73 0.37
CA ILE A 149 9.72 -3.59 -0.03
C ILE A 149 9.29 -5.03 0.21
N PHE A 150 9.42 -5.89 -0.80
CA PHE A 150 9.17 -7.32 -0.74
C PHE A 150 10.51 -8.05 -0.83
N LEU A 151 10.84 -8.81 0.20
CA LEU A 151 12.08 -9.56 0.33
C LEU A 151 11.75 -11.04 0.38
N PRO A 152 12.18 -11.85 -0.61
CA PRO A 152 11.83 -13.26 -0.62
C PRO A 152 12.52 -14.00 0.55
N VAL A 153 11.83 -14.99 1.12
CA VAL A 153 12.36 -15.79 2.23
C VAL A 153 13.52 -16.68 1.77
N ASP A 154 13.43 -17.21 0.55
CA ASP A 154 14.49 -17.97 -0.10
C ASP A 154 14.93 -17.33 -1.43
N ARG A 155 15.99 -17.87 -2.04
CA ARG A 155 16.56 -17.31 -3.28
C ARG A 155 15.82 -17.72 -4.54
N GLU A 156 14.98 -18.74 -4.46
CA GLU A 156 14.33 -19.38 -5.61
C GLU A 156 12.92 -18.82 -5.83
N THR A 157 12.34 -18.19 -4.80
CA THR A 157 11.06 -17.52 -4.86
C THR A 157 11.08 -16.36 -5.84
N SER A 158 10.32 -16.51 -6.93
CA SER A 158 9.95 -15.41 -7.81
C SER A 158 8.70 -14.73 -7.27
N ILE A 159 8.84 -13.51 -6.77
CA ILE A 159 7.71 -12.74 -6.25
C ILE A 159 6.85 -12.27 -7.43
N SER A 160 5.60 -12.76 -7.49
CA SER A 160 4.61 -12.29 -8.45
C SER A 160 3.59 -11.40 -7.75
N LEU A 161 3.68 -10.09 -7.97
CA LEU A 161 2.75 -9.13 -7.39
C LEU A 161 1.42 -9.16 -8.13
N TYR A 162 0.41 -9.75 -7.49
CA TYR A 162 -0.99 -9.51 -7.80
C TYR A 162 -1.62 -8.76 -6.62
N PRO A 163 -2.41 -7.70 -6.86
CA PRO A 163 -3.14 -7.02 -5.80
C PRO A 163 -4.06 -8.02 -5.09
N ALA A 164 -4.02 -8.04 -3.76
CA ALA A 164 -5.02 -8.73 -2.96
C ALA A 164 -6.29 -7.87 -2.92
N ILE A 165 -7.39 -8.37 -3.48
CA ILE A 165 -8.61 -7.57 -3.67
C ILE A 165 -9.72 -8.08 -2.77
N LEU A 166 -10.35 -7.18 -2.03
CA LEU A 166 -11.62 -7.44 -1.36
C LEU A 166 -12.78 -6.99 -2.24
N PHE A 167 -13.56 -7.94 -2.73
CA PHE A 167 -14.82 -7.66 -3.43
C PHE A 167 -16.00 -7.67 -2.46
N VAL A 168 -16.79 -6.60 -2.44
CA VAL A 168 -17.99 -6.48 -1.58
C VAL A 168 -19.22 -6.35 -2.47
N ASP A 169 -20.16 -7.30 -2.37
CA ASP A 169 -21.42 -7.29 -3.12
C ASP A 169 -22.46 -8.14 -2.37
N HIS A 170 -23.75 -7.93 -2.60
CA HIS A 170 -24.80 -8.83 -2.13
C HIS A 170 -25.11 -9.94 -3.16
N ASN A 171 -24.68 -9.79 -4.41
CA ASN A 171 -24.92 -10.75 -5.49
C ASN A 171 -23.83 -11.84 -5.55
N VAL A 172 -24.17 -13.02 -5.03
CA VAL A 172 -23.26 -14.19 -4.99
C VAL A 172 -22.77 -14.62 -6.38
N LYS A 173 -23.61 -14.54 -7.42
CA LYS A 173 -23.19 -14.94 -8.78
C LYS A 173 -22.12 -14.01 -9.30
N TYR A 174 -22.28 -12.71 -9.06
CA TYR A 174 -21.32 -11.68 -9.47
C TYR A 174 -20.00 -11.80 -8.71
N LEU A 175 -20.05 -12.01 -7.38
CA LEU A 175 -18.85 -12.25 -6.56
C LEU A 175 -18.06 -13.47 -7.04
N LYS A 176 -18.75 -14.57 -7.35
CA LYS A 176 -18.09 -15.78 -7.88
C LYS A 176 -17.43 -15.49 -9.23
N GLN A 177 -18.11 -14.77 -10.12
CA GLN A 177 -17.53 -14.36 -11.40
C GLN A 177 -16.27 -13.51 -11.17
N LEU A 178 -16.32 -12.49 -10.31
CA LEU A 178 -15.16 -11.66 -9.99
C LEU A 178 -14.02 -12.52 -9.43
N LYS A 179 -14.28 -13.32 -8.38
CA LYS A 179 -13.26 -14.18 -7.75
C LYS A 179 -12.53 -15.09 -8.74
N THR A 180 -13.23 -15.64 -9.73
CA THR A 180 -12.60 -16.52 -10.74
C THR A 180 -11.65 -15.81 -11.71
N ASN A 181 -11.69 -14.48 -11.78
CA ASN A 181 -10.90 -13.68 -12.72
C ASN A 181 -9.71 -12.95 -12.07
N PHE A 182 -9.49 -13.11 -10.77
CA PHE A 182 -8.39 -12.47 -10.05
C PHE A 182 -7.64 -13.51 -9.22
N VAL A 183 -6.31 -13.46 -9.26
CA VAL A 183 -5.44 -14.44 -8.61
C VAL A 183 -5.62 -14.43 -7.09
N ASP A 184 -5.68 -13.24 -6.50
CA ASP A 184 -5.81 -13.06 -5.06
C ASP A 184 -7.03 -12.19 -4.75
N ALA A 185 -8.17 -12.86 -4.62
CA ALA A 185 -9.47 -12.23 -4.42
C ALA A 185 -10.23 -12.85 -3.26
N VAL A 186 -10.50 -12.02 -2.27
CA VAL A 186 -11.43 -12.30 -1.18
C VAL A 186 -12.79 -11.72 -1.54
N ILE A 187 -13.85 -12.43 -1.16
CA ILE A 187 -15.23 -11.98 -1.37
C ILE A 187 -15.90 -11.77 -0.02
N TRP A 188 -16.57 -10.63 0.13
CA TRP A 188 -17.51 -10.36 1.19
C TRP A 188 -18.92 -10.30 0.60
N ARG A 189 -19.76 -11.24 1.03
CA ARG A 189 -21.18 -11.24 0.65
C ARG A 189 -21.94 -10.40 1.66
N SER A 190 -22.35 -9.20 1.27
CA SER A 190 -23.11 -8.32 2.17
C SER A 190 -24.50 -8.89 2.47
N GLU A 191 -24.77 -9.08 3.76
CA GLU A 191 -26.10 -9.42 4.30
C GLU A 191 -26.70 -8.25 5.09
N GLN A 192 -27.95 -8.41 5.57
CA GLN A 192 -28.70 -7.35 6.23
C GLN A 192 -28.12 -6.94 7.58
N ASP A 193 -27.55 -7.88 8.33
CA ASP A 193 -27.01 -7.63 9.68
C ASP A 193 -25.55 -7.13 9.66
N ASP A 194 -24.91 -7.13 8.48
CA ASP A 194 -23.54 -6.65 8.32
C ASP A 194 -23.46 -5.15 8.55
N LYS A 195 -22.36 -4.73 9.19
CA LYS A 195 -22.05 -3.33 9.46
C LYS A 195 -20.78 -2.92 8.74
N ILE A 196 -20.60 -1.61 8.57
CA ILE A 196 -19.37 -1.07 7.97
C ILE A 196 -18.16 -1.44 8.82
N GLU A 197 -18.33 -1.46 10.14
CA GLU A 197 -17.29 -1.80 11.12
C GLU A 197 -16.76 -3.23 10.92
N ASP A 198 -17.57 -4.17 10.42
CA ASP A 198 -17.13 -5.54 10.14
C ASP A 198 -16.13 -5.56 8.98
N ILE A 199 -16.37 -4.76 7.93
CA ILE A 199 -15.43 -4.59 6.81
C ILE A 199 -14.15 -3.88 7.27
N ILE A 200 -14.28 -2.84 8.08
CA ILE A 200 -13.11 -2.11 8.59
C ILE A 200 -12.27 -3.03 9.48
N GLY A 201 -12.89 -3.80 10.37
CA GLY A 201 -12.21 -4.79 11.20
C GLY A 201 -11.50 -5.86 10.36
N PHE A 202 -12.17 -6.36 9.31
CA PHE A 202 -11.54 -7.26 8.35
C PHE A 202 -10.30 -6.65 7.69
N LEU A 203 -10.36 -5.41 7.20
CA LEU A 203 -9.20 -4.75 6.60
C LEU A 203 -8.06 -4.48 7.60
N GLU A 204 -8.36 -4.39 8.90
CA GLU A 204 -7.35 -4.30 9.96
C GLU A 204 -6.69 -5.64 10.26
N GLU A 205 -7.47 -6.73 10.24
CA GLU A 205 -7.02 -8.11 10.46
C GLU A 205 -6.23 -8.65 9.27
N TYR A 206 -6.60 -8.27 8.05
CA TYR A 206 -5.98 -8.69 6.78
C TYR A 206 -5.30 -7.50 6.07
N PRO A 207 -4.21 -6.94 6.65
CA PRO A 207 -3.51 -5.77 6.11
C PRO A 207 -2.80 -6.02 4.77
N GLU A 208 -2.75 -7.26 4.30
CA GLU A 208 -2.32 -7.62 2.96
C GLU A 208 -3.33 -7.26 1.86
N VAL A 209 -4.59 -6.97 2.20
CA VAL A 209 -5.57 -6.46 1.24
C VAL A 209 -5.09 -5.12 0.69
N ASP A 210 -4.90 -5.07 -0.62
CA ASP A 210 -4.33 -3.93 -1.33
C ASP A 210 -5.39 -3.02 -1.94
N MET A 211 -6.62 -3.50 -2.13
CA MET A 211 -7.70 -2.80 -2.82
C MET A 211 -9.07 -3.29 -2.39
N VAL A 212 -10.04 -2.37 -2.34
CA VAL A 212 -11.46 -2.70 -2.16
C VAL A 212 -12.23 -2.38 -3.42
N VAL A 213 -13.06 -3.31 -3.88
CA VAL A 213 -13.97 -3.11 -5.02
C VAL A 213 -15.39 -3.45 -4.57
N SER A 214 -16.24 -2.43 -4.44
CA SER A 214 -17.54 -2.55 -3.77
C SER A 214 -18.71 -2.16 -4.66
N GLU A 215 -19.81 -2.91 -4.55
CA GLU A 215 -21.13 -2.43 -4.93
C GLU A 215 -21.54 -1.23 -4.06
N ILE A 216 -22.34 -0.33 -4.62
CA ILE A 216 -22.91 0.81 -3.87
C ILE A 216 -24.14 0.37 -3.10
N GLN A 217 -25.08 -0.29 -3.78
CA GLN A 217 -26.33 -0.76 -3.19
C GLN A 217 -26.12 -2.11 -2.51
N LEU A 218 -25.60 -2.09 -1.28
CA LEU A 218 -25.42 -3.27 -0.43
C LEU A 218 -26.64 -3.48 0.48
N ARG A 219 -26.69 -4.62 1.19
CA ARG A 219 -27.88 -5.01 1.99
C ARG A 219 -27.86 -4.42 3.40
N GLY A 220 -26.71 -4.43 4.06
CA GLY A 220 -26.57 -3.94 5.45
C GLY A 220 -26.21 -2.46 5.55
N PHE A 221 -25.49 -1.93 4.57
CA PHE A 221 -25.00 -0.55 4.56
C PHE A 221 -24.91 0.01 3.14
N ASP A 222 -24.53 1.29 3.02
CA ASP A 222 -24.35 1.95 1.72
C ASP A 222 -22.85 2.01 1.35
N GLY A 223 -22.52 1.71 0.10
CA GLY A 223 -21.13 1.66 -0.36
C GLY A 223 -20.40 3.01 -0.37
N TRP A 224 -21.11 4.14 -0.44
CA TRP A 224 -20.48 5.46 -0.28
C TRP A 224 -20.06 5.70 1.18
N LYS A 225 -20.89 5.27 2.14
CA LYS A 225 -20.52 5.34 3.57
C LYS A 225 -19.34 4.42 3.89
N LEU A 226 -19.31 3.23 3.28
CA LEU A 226 -18.14 2.35 3.37
C LEU A 226 -16.88 3.03 2.81
N LEU A 227 -16.96 3.65 1.63
CA LEU A 227 -15.85 4.41 1.04
C LEU A 227 -15.33 5.49 2.00
N GLU A 228 -16.22 6.28 2.60
CA GLU A 228 -15.84 7.34 3.54
C GLU A 228 -15.07 6.78 4.74
N GLN A 229 -15.55 5.69 5.34
CA GLN A 229 -14.88 5.03 6.47
C GLN A 229 -13.52 4.44 6.05
N ILE A 230 -13.44 3.79 4.88
CA ILE A 230 -12.17 3.27 4.36
C ILE A 230 -11.18 4.40 4.12
N LYS A 231 -11.59 5.52 3.49
CA LYS A 231 -10.67 6.65 3.23
C LYS A 231 -10.26 7.38 4.50
N GLY A 232 -11.14 7.43 5.51
CA GLY A 232 -10.80 7.95 6.83
C GLY A 232 -9.77 7.08 7.56
N ARG A 233 -9.92 5.75 7.49
CA ARG A 233 -9.06 4.80 8.21
C ARG A 233 -7.78 4.43 7.46
N PHE A 234 -7.87 4.27 6.15
CA PHE A 234 -6.83 3.84 5.22
C PHE A 234 -6.74 4.83 4.03
N PRO A 235 -6.22 6.04 4.22
CA PRO A 235 -6.28 7.12 3.21
C PRO A 235 -5.70 6.76 1.84
N LEU A 236 -4.71 5.87 1.81
CA LEU A 236 -4.08 5.42 0.57
C LEU A 236 -4.79 4.24 -0.10
N MET A 237 -5.66 3.50 0.61
CA MET A 237 -6.36 2.31 0.07
C MET A 237 -7.10 2.65 -1.21
N PRO A 238 -6.75 2.05 -2.36
CA PRO A 238 -7.53 2.12 -3.58
C PRO A 238 -8.93 1.55 -3.36
N VAL A 239 -9.96 2.33 -3.71
CA VAL A 239 -11.36 1.90 -3.64
C VAL A 239 -12.04 2.14 -4.97
N ILE A 240 -12.54 1.07 -5.58
CA ILE A 240 -13.39 1.13 -6.78
C ILE A 240 -14.83 0.90 -6.35
N LEU A 241 -15.72 1.83 -6.69
CA LEU A 241 -17.15 1.63 -6.52
C LEU A 241 -17.78 1.23 -7.86
N TYR A 242 -18.81 0.41 -7.80
CA TYR A 242 -19.63 0.09 -8.97
C TYR A 242 -21.11 0.00 -8.64
N SER A 243 -21.97 0.21 -9.62
CA SER A 243 -23.39 -0.11 -9.49
C SER A 243 -24.09 -0.37 -10.82
N GLY A 244 -25.17 -1.14 -10.78
CA GLY A 244 -26.10 -1.29 -11.91
C GLY A 244 -27.08 -0.12 -12.03
N ASP A 245 -27.36 0.58 -10.91
CA ASP A 245 -28.26 1.73 -10.90
C ASP A 245 -27.49 3.03 -11.20
N LYS A 246 -27.82 3.66 -12.32
CA LYS A 246 -27.22 4.95 -12.72
C LYS A 246 -27.43 6.07 -11.70
N LYS A 247 -28.48 6.00 -10.89
CA LYS A 247 -28.74 6.99 -9.84
C LYS A 247 -27.80 6.81 -8.66
N ALA A 248 -27.51 5.57 -8.28
CA ALA A 248 -26.61 5.24 -7.16
C ALA A 248 -25.15 5.63 -7.43
N ILE A 249 -24.75 5.74 -8.70
CA ILE A 249 -23.41 6.18 -9.12
C ILE A 249 -23.10 7.63 -8.74
N LYS A 250 -24.10 8.45 -8.43
CA LYS A 250 -23.88 9.83 -7.97
C LYS A 250 -23.61 9.83 -6.46
N PRO A 251 -22.57 10.54 -5.98
CA PRO A 251 -22.29 10.63 -4.56
C PRO A 251 -23.45 11.33 -3.82
N PRO A 252 -23.81 10.88 -2.61
CA PRO A 252 -24.65 11.64 -1.70
C PRO A 252 -24.01 13.01 -1.39
N PRO A 253 -24.79 14.10 -1.28
CA PRO A 253 -24.27 15.45 -1.03
C PRO A 253 -23.37 15.58 0.21
N GLU A 254 -23.60 14.75 1.21
CA GLU A 254 -22.89 14.74 2.48
C GLU A 254 -21.52 14.03 2.45
N ILE A 255 -21.22 13.26 1.39
CA ILE A 255 -19.98 12.46 1.30
C ILE A 255 -18.96 13.18 0.43
N ALA A 256 -17.89 13.66 1.07
CA ALA A 256 -16.76 14.31 0.38
C ALA A 256 -15.72 13.32 -0.16
N ALA A 257 -15.76 12.06 0.28
CA ALA A 257 -14.81 11.04 -0.15
C ALA A 257 -15.02 10.68 -1.63
N VAL A 258 -13.91 10.54 -2.35
CA VAL A 258 -13.90 10.22 -3.78
C VAL A 258 -13.31 8.82 -3.99
N PRO A 259 -13.99 7.91 -4.71
CA PRO A 259 -13.42 6.63 -5.07
C PRO A 259 -12.35 6.82 -6.14
N ASP A 260 -11.42 5.88 -6.21
CA ASP A 260 -10.38 5.85 -7.24
C ASP A 260 -10.93 5.63 -8.64
N LEU A 261 -12.01 4.86 -8.70
CA LEU A 261 -12.77 4.70 -9.91
C LEU A 261 -14.23 4.38 -9.59
N MET A 262 -15.09 4.84 -10.48
CA MET A 262 -16.51 4.51 -10.49
C MET A 262 -16.85 3.75 -11.77
N LEU A 263 -17.52 2.60 -11.63
CA LEU A 263 -17.89 1.74 -12.76
C LEU A 263 -19.41 1.55 -12.82
N GLN A 264 -19.94 1.48 -14.04
CA GLN A 264 -21.32 1.08 -14.26
C GLN A 264 -21.38 -0.41 -14.64
N LYS A 265 -22.24 -1.17 -13.96
CA LYS A 265 -22.55 -2.56 -14.32
C LYS A 265 -23.54 -2.63 -15.50
N PRO A 266 -23.45 -3.68 -16.34
CA PRO A 266 -22.34 -4.65 -16.39
C PRO A 266 -21.08 -4.00 -16.99
N PHE A 267 -19.91 -4.37 -16.49
CA PHE A 267 -18.62 -3.95 -17.06
C PHE A 267 -17.81 -5.15 -17.55
N ASN A 268 -16.95 -4.91 -18.54
CA ASN A 268 -16.05 -5.92 -19.08
C ASN A 268 -14.94 -6.24 -18.07
N ILE A 269 -14.71 -7.54 -17.82
CA ILE A 269 -13.77 -8.02 -16.81
C ILE A 269 -12.31 -7.80 -17.22
N ASP A 270 -11.96 -7.97 -18.50
CA ASP A 270 -10.60 -7.70 -18.99
C ASP A 270 -10.22 -6.23 -18.80
N LYS A 271 -11.19 -5.33 -19.01
CA LYS A 271 -11.03 -3.90 -18.74
C LYS A 271 -10.82 -3.65 -17.24
N LEU A 272 -11.56 -4.34 -16.37
CA LEU A 272 -11.36 -4.24 -14.92
C LEU A 272 -9.97 -4.77 -14.52
N GLN A 273 -9.50 -5.88 -15.08
CA GLN A 273 -8.15 -6.39 -14.83
C GLN A 273 -7.08 -5.37 -15.19
N LYS A 274 -7.19 -4.71 -16.36
CA LYS A 274 -6.27 -3.65 -16.77
C LYS A 274 -6.30 -2.47 -15.80
N ILE A 275 -7.50 -2.02 -15.42
CA ILE A 275 -7.68 -0.94 -14.44
C ILE A 275 -7.03 -1.28 -13.10
N ILE A 276 -7.30 -2.48 -12.58
CA ILE A 276 -6.78 -2.93 -11.28
C ILE A 276 -5.26 -3.08 -11.34
N HIS A 277 -4.72 -3.59 -12.44
CA HIS A 277 -3.28 -3.63 -12.64
C HIS A 277 -2.68 -2.21 -12.66
N ASP A 278 -3.32 -1.24 -13.32
CA ASP A 278 -2.80 0.13 -13.40
C ASP A 278 -2.94 0.90 -12.07
N LEU A 279 -4.00 0.66 -11.30
CA LEU A 279 -4.23 1.25 -9.97
C LEU A 279 -3.43 0.55 -8.86
N GLY A 280 -3.30 -0.77 -8.96
CA GLY A 280 -2.63 -1.65 -8.00
C GLY A 280 -1.14 -1.78 -8.22
N ARG A 281 -0.59 -1.22 -9.31
CA ARG A 281 0.84 -1.00 -9.45
C ARG A 281 1.30 -0.06 -8.35
N GLN A 282 1.70 -0.65 -7.23
CA GLN A 282 2.85 -0.14 -6.50
C GLN A 282 3.97 -0.11 -7.53
N ARG A 283 4.29 1.08 -8.06
CA ARG A 283 5.20 1.16 -9.21
C ARG A 283 6.55 0.57 -8.80
N LEU A 284 6.91 -0.51 -9.50
CA LEU A 284 8.19 -1.20 -9.48
C LEU A 284 9.25 -0.37 -10.22
#